data_AF-A0A2U1Q2Y7-F1
#
_entry.id   AF-A0A2U1Q2Y7-F1
#
_cell.length_a   1.000
_cell.length_b   1.000
_cell.length_c   1.000
_cell.angle_alpha   90.00
_cell.angle_beta   90.00
_cell.angle_gamma   90.00
#
_symmetry.space_group_name_H-M   'P 1'
#
loop_
_entity.id
_entity.type
_entity.pdbx_description
1 polymer ?
#
loop_
_entity_poly.entity_id
_entity_poly.type
_entity_poly.pdbx_seq_one_letter_code
_entity_poly.pdbx_strand_id
1 'polypeptide(L)'
;MNAAPRNDSGGDAESFEGNLSIFMSAGQSSGKGISRRLSDEEYAAARIYVLLNCVEIEEYVEIFIEEIKANDRTITDDQVDRRLESEFADWFNHYAHNSGNVDNQIIKDVALGP
;
A
#
# COMPACT_ATOMS: atom_id res chain seq x y z
N MET A 1 3.61 -41.66 -19.42
CA MET A 1 3.38 -41.13 -20.79
C MET A 1 1.99 -40.51 -20.83
N ASN A 2 1.95 -39.21 -21.18
CA ASN A 2 0.82 -38.36 -21.66
C ASN A 2 -0.29 -38.01 -20.63
N ALA A 3 -0.42 -36.81 -20.03
CA ALA A 3 -0.53 -35.40 -20.48
C ALA A 3 -1.98 -34.93 -20.76
N ALA A 4 -2.51 -34.00 -19.94
CA ALA A 4 -3.06 -32.69 -20.36
C ALA A 4 -3.54 -31.83 -19.15
N PRO A 5 -3.35 -30.50 -19.19
CA PRO A 5 -3.63 -29.53 -18.12
C PRO A 5 -5.05 -28.94 -18.25
N ARG A 6 -5.60 -28.37 -17.17
CA ARG A 6 -6.74 -27.40 -17.09
C ARG A 6 -7.17 -27.35 -15.62
N ASN A 7 -6.86 -26.31 -14.87
CA ASN A 7 -7.51 -25.02 -14.96
C ASN A 7 -6.51 -23.93 -14.56
N ASP A 8 -5.90 -23.36 -15.59
CA ASP A 8 -5.35 -22.03 -15.58
C ASP A 8 -6.52 -21.07 -15.35
N SER A 9 -6.79 -20.71 -14.08
CA SER A 9 -7.61 -19.54 -13.78
C SER A 9 -6.72 -18.32 -13.99
N GLY A 10 -6.34 -18.09 -15.25
CA GLY A 10 -6.01 -16.78 -15.77
C GLY A 10 -7.27 -15.94 -15.64
N GLY A 11 -7.51 -15.45 -14.42
CA GLY A 11 -8.35 -14.29 -14.23
C GLY A 11 -7.53 -13.14 -14.76
N ASP A 12 -7.75 -12.81 -16.03
CA ASP A 12 -7.35 -11.52 -16.57
C ASP A 12 -7.94 -10.47 -15.63
N ALA A 13 -7.11 -9.94 -14.73
CA ALA A 13 -7.45 -8.75 -13.99
C ALA A 13 -7.52 -7.66 -15.05
N GLU A 14 -8.71 -7.45 -15.61
CA GLU A 14 -8.99 -6.25 -16.39
C GLU A 14 -8.45 -5.09 -15.58
N SER A 15 -7.47 -4.40 -16.16
CA SER A 15 -6.97 -3.13 -15.65
C SER A 15 -8.16 -2.18 -15.67
N PHE A 16 -8.85 -2.11 -14.53
CA PHE A 16 -9.81 -1.05 -14.30
C PHE A 16 -9.00 0.22 -14.21
N GLU A 17 -9.03 0.99 -15.30
CA GLU A 17 -8.54 2.36 -15.35
C GLU A 17 -9.21 3.11 -14.19
N GLY A 18 -8.47 3.27 -13.09
CA GLY A 18 -8.97 3.85 -11.85
C GLY A 18 -8.97 2.97 -10.59
N ASN A 19 -8.36 1.79 -10.60
CA ASN A 19 -8.19 0.97 -9.39
C ASN A 19 -6.72 0.78 -9.01
N LEU A 20 -6.43 0.65 -7.72
CA LEU A 20 -5.08 0.37 -7.23
C LEU A 20 -4.71 -1.09 -7.47
N SER A 21 -3.45 -1.33 -7.84
CA SER A 21 -2.89 -2.66 -8.09
C SER A 21 -3.17 -3.68 -6.98
N ILE A 22 -3.12 -3.24 -5.71
CA ILE A 22 -3.38 -4.10 -4.54
C ILE A 22 -4.80 -4.68 -4.50
N PHE A 23 -5.77 -4.03 -5.16
CA PHE A 23 -7.15 -4.48 -5.23
C PHE A 23 -7.48 -5.26 -6.51
N MET A 24 -6.52 -5.43 -7.42
CA MET A 24 -6.75 -6.12 -8.69
C MET A 24 -6.62 -7.65 -8.57
N SER A 25 -5.96 -8.15 -7.52
CA SER A 25 -5.88 -9.58 -7.25
C SER A 25 -7.15 -10.10 -6.58
N ALA A 26 -7.80 -11.09 -7.20
CA ALA A 26 -8.90 -11.83 -6.59
C ALA A 26 -8.38 -12.64 -5.39
N GLY A 27 -8.44 -12.06 -4.19
CA GLY A 27 -8.12 -12.75 -2.96
C GLY A 27 -9.14 -13.86 -2.66
N GLN A 28 -8.66 -15.01 -2.17
CA GLN A 28 -9.54 -16.09 -1.71
C GLN A 28 -9.75 -15.97 -0.19
N SER A 29 -10.89 -15.41 0.21
CA SER A 29 -11.25 -15.37 1.64
C SER A 29 -11.43 -16.79 2.17
N SER A 30 -10.73 -17.13 3.25
CA SER A 30 -10.91 -18.42 3.94
C SER A 30 -11.92 -18.27 5.08
N GLY A 31 -13.02 -19.00 5.01
CA GLY A 31 -14.04 -19.05 6.07
C GLY A 31 -15.10 -17.95 6.00
N LYS A 32 -15.90 -17.83 7.07
CA LYS A 32 -17.01 -16.86 7.16
C LYS A 32 -16.49 -15.52 7.67
N GLY A 33 -16.61 -14.47 6.87
CA GLY A 33 -16.29 -13.10 7.28
C GLY A 33 -17.11 -12.65 8.50
N ILE A 34 -16.46 -11.90 9.39
CA ILE A 34 -17.10 -11.28 10.56
C ILE A 34 -17.14 -9.78 10.32
N SER A 35 -18.34 -9.19 10.41
CA SER A 35 -18.50 -7.74 10.35
C SER A 35 -18.26 -7.15 11.74
N ARG A 36 -17.15 -6.44 11.92
CA ARG A 36 -16.84 -5.63 13.10
C ARG A 36 -15.98 -4.43 12.71
N ARG A 37 -15.90 -3.44 13.60
CA ARG A 37 -14.92 -2.36 13.45
C ARG A 37 -13.52 -2.89 13.74
N LEU A 38 -12.54 -2.38 13.00
CA LEU A 38 -11.13 -2.56 13.31
C LEU A 38 -10.81 -1.82 14.61
N SER A 39 -9.90 -2.37 15.42
CA SER A 39 -9.27 -1.59 16.49
C SER A 39 -8.34 -0.54 15.89
N ASP A 40 -7.90 0.43 16.69
CA ASP A 40 -6.96 1.45 16.22
C ASP A 40 -5.64 0.83 15.72
N GLU A 41 -5.17 -0.23 16.38
CA GLU A 41 -3.98 -0.99 15.99
C GLU A 41 -4.19 -1.72 14.65
N GLU A 42 -5.34 -2.38 14.48
CA GLU A 42 -5.67 -3.06 13.23
C GLU A 42 -5.88 -2.07 12.08
N TYR A 43 -6.45 -0.91 12.37
CA TYR A 43 -6.62 0.16 11.41
C TYR A 43 -5.27 0.73 10.96
N ALA A 44 -4.36 1.00 11.91
CA ALA A 44 -3.00 1.44 11.60
C ALA A 44 -2.24 0.39 10.77
N ALA A 45 -2.32 -0.88 11.16
CA ALA A 45 -1.70 -1.98 10.42
C ALA A 45 -2.28 -2.12 9.00
N ALA A 46 -3.61 -1.99 8.84
CA ALA A 46 -4.27 -2.04 7.54
C ALA A 46 -3.84 -0.88 6.63
N ARG A 47 -3.74 0.34 7.18
CA ARG A 47 -3.23 1.51 6.44
C ARG A 47 -1.83 1.26 5.90
N ILE A 48 -0.89 0.84 6.76
CA ILE A 48 0.50 0.59 6.35
C ILE A 48 0.58 -0.57 5.36
N TYR A 49 -0.17 -1.65 5.58
CA TYR A 49 -0.18 -2.78 4.66
C TYR A 49 -0.61 -2.37 3.26
N VAL A 50 -1.71 -1.60 3.14
CA VAL A 50 -2.19 -1.12 1.83
C VAL A 50 -1.13 -0.25 1.16
N LEU A 51 -0.56 0.71 1.87
CA LEU A 51 0.38 1.67 1.29
C LEU A 51 1.70 0.99 0.85
N LEU A 52 2.26 0.09 1.66
CA LEU A 52 3.56 -0.54 1.34
C LEU A 52 3.47 -1.67 0.30
N ASN A 53 2.28 -2.21 0.03
CA ASN A 53 2.06 -3.26 -0.98
C ASN A 53 1.45 -2.72 -2.28
N CYS A 54 1.32 -1.40 -2.41
CA CYS A 54 0.74 -0.76 -3.60
C CYS A 54 1.88 -0.20 -4.47
N VAL A 55 1.99 -0.70 -5.71
CA VAL A 55 3.07 -0.29 -6.63
C VAL A 55 3.01 1.20 -6.94
N GLU A 56 1.81 1.75 -7.04
CA GLU A 56 1.57 3.18 -7.26
C GLU A 56 2.08 4.07 -6.12
N ILE A 57 2.41 3.48 -4.96
CA ILE A 57 2.90 4.20 -3.78
C ILE A 57 4.42 4.11 -3.62
N GLU A 58 5.09 3.22 -4.35
CA GLU A 58 6.53 2.94 -4.24
C GLU A 58 7.39 4.21 -4.39
N GLU A 59 7.04 5.10 -5.32
CA GLU A 59 7.75 6.37 -5.52
C GLU A 59 7.74 7.26 -4.27
N TYR A 60 6.65 7.26 -3.50
CA TYR A 60 6.53 8.08 -2.29
C TYR A 60 7.23 7.44 -1.10
N VAL A 61 7.34 6.11 -1.09
CA VAL A 61 8.20 5.39 -0.13
C VAL A 61 9.65 5.85 -0.30
N GLU A 62 10.14 5.92 -1.54
CA GLU A 62 11.50 6.39 -1.83
C GLU A 62 11.73 7.83 -1.37
N ILE A 63 10.80 8.75 -1.69
CA ILE A 63 10.88 10.15 -1.26
C ILE A 63 10.97 10.26 0.26
N PHE A 64 10.17 9.50 0.99
CA PHE A 64 10.20 9.50 2.45
C PHE A 64 11.54 8.98 3.00
N ILE A 65 12.08 7.89 2.43
CA ILE A 65 13.39 7.35 2.82
C ILE A 65 14.50 8.37 2.54
N GLU A 66 14.45 9.07 1.40
CA GLU A 66 15.39 10.13 1.06
C GLU A 66 15.32 11.30 2.05
N GLU A 67 14.12 11.74 2.45
CA GLU A 67 13.93 12.78 3.47
C GLU A 67 14.54 12.37 4.82
N ILE A 68 14.31 11.12 5.24
CA ILE A 68 14.87 10.59 6.48
C ILE A 68 16.41 10.58 6.43
N LYS A 69 16.99 10.06 5.34
CA LYS A 69 18.44 9.96 5.16
C LYS A 69 19.10 11.34 4.99
N ALA A 70 18.39 12.31 4.42
CA ALA A 70 18.85 13.68 4.33
C ALA A 70 18.92 14.35 5.71
N ASN A 71 17.96 14.06 6.59
CA ASN A 71 17.92 14.59 7.95
C ASN A 71 18.89 13.89 8.91
N ASP A 72 19.09 12.57 8.75
CA ASP A 72 20.07 11.79 9.52
C ASP A 72 20.85 10.84 8.60
N ARG A 73 22.09 11.20 8.27
CA ARG A 73 22.97 10.39 7.41
C ARG A 73 23.53 9.14 8.09
N THR A 74 23.36 9.01 9.40
CA THR A 74 23.86 7.87 10.20
C THR A 74 22.79 6.83 10.48
N ILE A 75 21.55 7.08 10.03
CA ILE A 75 20.43 6.18 10.23
C ILE A 75 20.70 4.81 9.60
N THR A 76 20.34 3.75 10.34
CA THR A 76 20.46 2.37 9.86
C THR A 76 19.20 1.95 9.11
N ASP A 77 19.30 0.92 8.27
CA ASP A 77 18.14 0.38 7.55
C ASP A 77 17.04 -0.10 8.51
N ASP A 78 17.39 -0.76 9.63
CA ASP A 78 16.42 -1.14 10.68
C ASP A 78 15.66 0.06 11.28
N GLN A 79 16.30 1.24 11.34
CA GLN A 79 15.66 2.45 11.84
C GLN A 79 14.75 3.06 10.76
N VAL A 80 15.14 2.99 9.49
CA VAL A 80 14.29 3.39 8.37
C VAL A 80 13.03 2.53 8.33
N ASP A 81 13.15 1.21 8.45
CA ASP A 81 12.01 0.28 8.45
C ASP A 81 11.02 0.60 9.58
N ARG A 82 11.52 0.87 10.80
CA ARG A 82 10.67 1.28 11.93
C ARG A 82 9.94 2.59 11.66
N ARG A 83 10.54 3.52 10.93
CA ARG A 83 9.90 4.78 10.55
C ARG A 83 8.90 4.60 9.42
N LEU A 84 9.15 3.69 8.49
CA LEU A 84 8.15 3.29 7.50
C LEU A 84 6.91 2.74 8.19
N GLU A 85 7.07 1.83 9.14
CA GLU A 85 5.94 1.22 9.85
C GLU A 85 5.16 2.19 10.73
N SER A 86 5.82 3.20 11.32
CA SER A 86 5.21 4.07 12.34
C SER A 86 4.84 5.48 11.87
N GLU A 87 5.53 6.02 10.87
CA GLU A 87 5.42 7.43 10.47
C GLU A 87 4.92 7.59 9.02
N PHE A 88 5.17 6.61 8.14
CA PHE A 88 4.93 6.78 6.70
C PHE A 88 3.47 7.10 6.36
N ALA A 89 2.50 6.39 6.95
CA ALA A 89 1.09 6.59 6.60
C ALA A 89 0.61 8.01 6.90
N ASP A 90 1.08 8.61 7.99
CA ASP A 90 0.72 9.98 8.37
C ASP A 90 1.50 10.98 7.53
N TRP A 91 2.81 10.77 7.32
CA TRP A 91 3.61 11.59 6.42
C TRP A 91 3.00 11.63 5.01
N PHE A 92 2.62 10.47 4.47
CA PHE A 92 2.09 10.34 3.12
C PHE A 92 0.74 11.03 2.96
N ASN A 93 -0.12 10.97 3.97
CA ASN A 93 -1.37 11.73 3.98
C ASN A 93 -1.12 13.24 3.84
N HIS A 94 -0.20 13.80 4.62
CA HIS A 94 0.16 15.21 4.50
C HIS A 94 0.80 15.53 3.16
N TYR A 95 1.70 14.65 2.68
CA TYR A 95 2.40 14.82 1.40
C TYR A 95 1.43 14.84 0.22
N ALA A 96 0.51 13.87 0.14
CA ALA A 96 -0.43 13.73 -0.97
C ALA A 96 -1.45 14.88 -1.04
N HIS A 97 -1.82 15.46 0.10
CA HIS A 97 -2.78 16.56 0.18
C HIS A 97 -2.13 17.95 0.11
N ASN A 98 -0.80 18.03 0.16
CA ASN A 98 -0.10 19.27 -0.09
C ASN A 98 -0.21 19.65 -1.59
N SER A 99 -0.58 20.90 -1.85
CA SER A 99 -0.84 21.37 -3.21
C SER A 99 0.41 21.27 -4.08
N GLY A 100 0.33 20.53 -5.18
CA GLY A 100 1.41 20.38 -6.17
C GLY A 100 2.28 19.13 -6.01
N ASN A 101 2.09 18.32 -4.97
CA ASN A 101 2.85 17.08 -4.78
C ASN A 101 2.25 15.90 -5.55
N VAL A 102 0.92 15.76 -5.52
CA VAL A 102 0.19 14.67 -6.18
C VAL A 102 -1.03 15.25 -6.90
N ASP A 103 -1.20 14.91 -8.17
CA ASP A 103 -2.39 15.30 -8.94
C ASP A 103 -3.42 14.15 -9.03
N ASN A 104 -2.97 12.91 -8.90
CA ASN A 104 -3.84 11.73 -8.98
C ASN A 104 -4.77 11.64 -7.76
N GLN A 105 -6.08 11.72 -8.00
CA GLN A 105 -7.09 11.68 -6.95
C GLN A 105 -7.13 10.33 -6.22
N ILE A 106 -6.88 9.21 -6.92
CA ILE A 106 -6.89 7.88 -6.30
C ILE A 106 -5.76 7.74 -5.28
N ILE A 107 -4.60 8.33 -5.59
CA ILE A 107 -3.44 8.37 -4.67
C ILE A 107 -3.75 9.24 -3.45
N LYS A 108 -4.51 10.33 -3.61
CA LYS A 108 -4.99 11.13 -2.47
C LYS A 108 -5.98 10.37 -1.60
N ASP A 109 -6.92 9.68 -2.23
CA ASP A 109 -7.97 8.95 -1.54
C ASP A 109 -7.40 7.80 -0.71
N VAL A 110 -6.42 7.04 -1.24
CA VAL A 110 -5.78 5.96 -0.47
C VAL A 110 -4.96 6.47 0.72
N ALA A 111 -4.43 7.69 0.63
CA ALA A 111 -3.68 8.31 1.72
C ALA A 111 -4.56 8.61 2.96
N LEU A 112 -5.89 8.74 2.77
CA LEU A 112 -6.85 8.89 3.87
C LEU A 112 -7.07 7.59 4.67
N GLY A 113 -6.67 6.45 4.12
CA GLY A 113 -6.83 5.14 4.72
C GLY A 113 -8.07 4.38 4.21
N PRO A 114 -8.17 3.08 4.56
CA PRO A 114 -9.27 2.19 4.14
C PRO A 114 -10.57 2.40 4.94
#